data_AF-A0A7V4N4N1-F1
#
_entry.id   AF-A0A7V4N4N1-F1
#
_cell.length_a   1.000
_cell.length_b   1.000
_cell.length_c   1.000
_cell.angle_alpha   90.00
_cell.angle_beta   90.00
_cell.angle_gamma   90.00
#
_symmetry.space_group_name_H-M   'P 1'
#
loop_
_entity.id
_entity.type
_entity.pdbx_description
1 polymer ?
#
loop_
_entity_poly.entity_id
_entity_poly.type
_entity_poly.pdbx_seq_one_letter_code
_entity_poly.pdbx_strand_id
1 'polypeptide(L)'
;MNAYQRVMNRLRGEAVDRPPNFNIMMTFAAHYIGQPLSHYYQDYRVLGDANLAVQAAFDLDLVQTISDPYREAADFGATIIFPEDDLPLCPQPLLAEPSDLGRLKYVDPHSGRRMSDRIAAVRYLRERVGGEVPIMGWVEGALAEAADLRGVSALLLDLYDRPEWVRELLEVCVEVEIAFARAQIEAGADIIGLGDAIASQIAPDMYREFALPYEQRIFAAVHEMGALARLHICGNTTRILPYLPQSGADIIDIEWMVDLKRAAEVFGEYPATCGNFDPVAVLLQATPDEVREAVHKCLQVGGARHFSAASCEVPSGTPPANLRAHAEALRAHGGWVH
;
A
#
# COMPACT_ATOMS: atom_id res chain seq x y z
N MET A 1 -15.10 -15.81 -13.21
CA MET A 1 -14.84 -14.37 -13.10
C MET A 1 -13.34 -14.20 -12.98
N ASN A 2 -12.71 -13.32 -13.76
CA ASN A 2 -11.28 -13.04 -13.57
C ASN A 2 -11.06 -12.08 -12.39
N ALA A 3 -9.82 -11.87 -11.96
CA ALA A 3 -9.49 -11.04 -10.81
C ALA A 3 -9.94 -9.59 -11.01
N TYR A 4 -9.75 -9.02 -12.21
CA TYR A 4 -10.17 -7.66 -12.53
C TYR A 4 -11.68 -7.47 -12.33
N GLN A 5 -12.51 -8.35 -12.92
CA GLN A 5 -13.96 -8.31 -12.75
C GLN A 5 -14.36 -8.46 -11.28
N ARG A 6 -13.69 -9.34 -10.53
CA ARG A 6 -13.96 -9.58 -9.10
C ARG A 6 -13.73 -8.34 -8.27
N VAL A 7 -12.61 -7.65 -8.49
CA VAL A 7 -12.27 -6.40 -7.77
C VAL A 7 -13.27 -5.30 -8.10
N MET A 8 -13.53 -5.05 -9.39
CA MET A 8 -14.44 -3.99 -9.82
C MET A 8 -15.87 -4.23 -9.34
N ASN A 9 -16.37 -5.46 -9.45
CA ASN A 9 -17.71 -5.82 -8.97
C ASN A 9 -17.82 -5.65 -7.45
N ARG A 10 -16.82 -6.11 -6.68
CA ARG A 10 -16.82 -5.97 -5.22
C ARG A 10 -16.88 -4.49 -4.79
N LEU A 11 -16.13 -3.61 -5.45
CA LEU A 11 -16.17 -2.16 -5.19
C LEU A 11 -17.53 -1.54 -5.49
N ARG A 12 -18.21 -2.03 -6.53
CA ARG A 12 -19.58 -1.59 -6.85
C ARG A 12 -20.65 -2.20 -5.94
N GLY A 13 -20.29 -3.10 -5.03
CA GLY A 13 -21.25 -3.87 -4.23
C GLY A 13 -22.03 -4.90 -5.03
N GLU A 14 -21.51 -5.31 -6.19
CA GLU A 14 -22.08 -6.35 -7.04
C GLU A 14 -21.64 -7.74 -6.58
N ALA A 15 -22.40 -8.77 -6.98
CA ALA A 15 -22.05 -10.15 -6.67
C ALA A 15 -20.73 -10.58 -7.33
N VAL A 16 -19.97 -11.39 -6.61
CA VAL A 16 -18.70 -11.97 -7.06
C VAL A 16 -18.70 -13.48 -6.88
N ASP A 17 -17.69 -14.17 -7.40
CA ASP A 17 -17.51 -15.61 -7.18
C ASP A 17 -16.84 -15.92 -5.83
N ARG A 18 -15.99 -15.00 -5.34
CA ARG A 18 -15.40 -14.99 -3.98
C ARG A 18 -14.93 -13.58 -3.60
N PRO A 19 -14.70 -13.26 -2.31
CA PRO A 19 -14.10 -11.99 -1.94
C PRO A 19 -12.68 -11.86 -2.52
N PRO A 20 -12.24 -10.64 -2.88
CA PRO A 20 -10.88 -10.43 -3.37
C PRO A 20 -9.82 -10.65 -2.27
N ASN A 21 -8.67 -11.19 -2.66
CA ASN A 21 -7.48 -11.45 -1.85
C ASN A 21 -6.41 -10.39 -2.15
N PHE A 22 -6.19 -9.49 -1.18
CA PHE A 22 -5.39 -8.27 -1.34
C PHE A 22 -4.13 -8.23 -0.46
N ASN A 23 -3.66 -9.40 -0.03
CA ASN A 23 -2.44 -9.54 0.78
C ASN A 23 -1.23 -8.87 0.13
N ILE A 24 -0.46 -8.14 0.93
CA ILE A 24 0.81 -7.52 0.54
C ILE A 24 1.93 -8.55 0.74
N MET A 25 2.64 -8.92 -0.33
CA MET A 25 3.53 -10.08 -0.30
C MET A 25 5.03 -9.75 -0.23
N MET A 26 5.46 -8.60 -0.76
CA MET A 26 6.83 -8.05 -0.73
C MET A 26 7.96 -9.07 -0.43
N THR A 27 8.47 -9.12 0.80
CA THR A 27 9.60 -9.98 1.21
C THR A 27 9.30 -11.45 0.99
N PHE A 28 8.10 -11.89 1.34
CA PHE A 28 7.66 -13.26 1.07
C PHE A 28 7.72 -13.57 -0.43
N ALA A 29 7.31 -12.65 -1.30
CA ALA A 29 7.34 -12.86 -2.76
C ALA A 29 8.78 -13.00 -3.30
N ALA A 30 9.71 -12.17 -2.83
CA ALA A 30 11.12 -12.26 -3.21
C ALA A 30 11.70 -13.63 -2.83
N HIS A 31 11.51 -14.06 -1.59
CA HIS A 31 12.03 -15.34 -1.09
C HIS A 31 11.32 -16.54 -1.72
N TYR A 32 10.04 -16.40 -2.10
CA TYR A 32 9.28 -17.45 -2.78
C TYR A 32 9.90 -17.84 -4.13
N ILE A 33 10.51 -16.88 -4.85
CA ILE A 33 11.26 -17.15 -6.09
C ILE A 33 12.76 -17.35 -5.87
N GLY A 34 13.20 -17.43 -4.60
CA GLY A 34 14.60 -17.64 -4.24
C GLY A 34 15.52 -16.46 -4.57
N GLN A 35 14.99 -15.23 -4.59
CA GLN A 35 15.76 -14.02 -4.83
C GLN A 35 15.95 -13.23 -3.53
N PRO A 36 17.12 -12.62 -3.34
CA PRO A 36 17.37 -11.78 -2.18
C PRO A 36 16.64 -10.43 -2.31
N LEU A 37 16.32 -9.80 -1.19
CA LEU A 37 15.58 -8.53 -1.15
C LEU A 37 16.21 -7.41 -1.98
N SER A 38 17.55 -7.28 -1.98
CA SER A 38 18.25 -6.27 -2.79
C SER A 38 17.93 -6.35 -4.29
N HIS A 39 17.70 -7.54 -4.83
CA HIS A 39 17.30 -7.75 -6.23
C HIS A 39 15.84 -7.37 -6.43
N TYR A 40 14.96 -7.78 -5.52
CA TYR A 40 13.53 -7.41 -5.56
C TYR A 40 13.34 -5.88 -5.53
N TYR A 41 14.14 -5.16 -4.74
CA TYR A 41 14.06 -3.71 -4.70
C TYR A 41 14.57 -3.06 -5.97
N GLN A 42 15.68 -3.54 -6.55
CA GLN A 42 16.45 -2.81 -7.57
C GLN A 42 16.26 -3.28 -9.01
N ASP A 43 15.57 -4.40 -9.24
CA ASP A 43 15.27 -4.91 -10.58
C ASP A 43 13.77 -5.17 -10.74
N TYR A 44 13.11 -4.31 -11.52
CA TYR A 44 11.69 -4.43 -11.81
C TYR A 44 11.25 -5.80 -12.34
N ARG A 45 12.14 -6.56 -13.00
CA ARG A 45 11.83 -7.90 -13.53
C ARG A 45 11.74 -8.91 -12.40
N VAL A 46 12.65 -8.82 -11.42
CA VAL A 46 12.62 -9.66 -10.22
C VAL A 46 11.37 -9.34 -9.40
N LEU A 47 11.05 -8.05 -9.23
CA LEU A 47 9.82 -7.61 -8.58
C LEU A 47 8.58 -8.16 -9.30
N GLY A 48 8.54 -8.03 -10.64
CA GLY A 48 7.43 -8.49 -11.45
C GLY A 48 7.24 -10.01 -11.40
N ASP A 49 8.32 -10.76 -11.57
CA ASP A 49 8.31 -12.23 -11.54
C ASP A 49 7.91 -12.77 -10.16
N ALA A 50 8.40 -12.15 -9.08
CA ALA A 50 8.03 -12.49 -7.71
C ALA A 50 6.52 -12.32 -7.50
N ASN A 51 5.95 -11.18 -7.92
CA ASN A 51 4.53 -10.89 -7.77
C ASN A 51 3.64 -11.79 -8.62
N LEU A 52 4.04 -12.11 -9.86
CA LEU A 52 3.33 -13.08 -10.70
C LEU A 52 3.34 -14.49 -10.08
N ALA A 53 4.47 -14.91 -9.51
CA ALA A 53 4.60 -16.22 -8.88
C ALA A 53 3.66 -16.38 -7.68
N VAL A 54 3.64 -15.40 -6.76
CA VAL A 54 2.76 -15.45 -5.59
C VAL A 54 1.28 -15.21 -5.94
N GLN A 55 1.00 -14.40 -6.96
CA GLN A 55 -0.36 -14.21 -7.46
C GLN A 55 -0.95 -15.55 -7.93
N ALA A 56 -0.21 -16.30 -8.73
CA ALA A 56 -0.63 -17.61 -9.21
C ALA A 56 -0.66 -18.68 -8.11
N ALA A 57 0.29 -18.66 -7.18
CA ALA A 57 0.41 -19.69 -6.14
C ALA A 57 -0.64 -19.57 -5.03
N PHE A 58 -1.13 -18.36 -4.75
CA PHE A 58 -1.99 -18.07 -3.60
C PHE A 58 -3.30 -17.34 -3.98
N ASP A 59 -3.65 -17.35 -5.26
CA ASP A 59 -4.89 -16.77 -5.81
C ASP A 59 -5.10 -15.32 -5.39
N LEU A 60 -4.05 -14.50 -5.48
CA LEU A 60 -4.17 -13.06 -5.26
C LEU A 60 -4.98 -12.43 -6.39
N ASP A 61 -5.73 -11.38 -6.04
CA ASP A 61 -6.61 -10.68 -6.97
C ASP A 61 -5.99 -9.40 -7.54
N LEU A 62 -4.68 -9.24 -7.36
CA LEU A 62 -3.88 -8.21 -7.97
C LEU A 62 -2.44 -8.70 -8.16
N VAL A 63 -1.69 -7.96 -8.97
CA VAL A 63 -0.22 -7.92 -8.91
C VAL A 63 0.19 -6.52 -8.47
N GLN A 64 1.27 -6.41 -7.71
CA GLN A 64 1.66 -5.16 -7.05
C GLN A 64 3.12 -4.80 -7.34
N THR A 65 3.42 -3.50 -7.40
CA THR A 65 4.79 -2.98 -7.57
C THR A 65 5.32 -2.26 -6.33
N ILE A 66 4.70 -2.51 -5.17
CA ILE A 66 5.20 -2.09 -3.86
C ILE A 66 6.53 -2.78 -3.55
N SER A 67 7.49 -2.01 -3.02
CA SER A 67 8.84 -2.50 -2.76
C SER A 67 9.41 -2.06 -1.40
N ASP A 68 9.46 -0.76 -1.14
CA ASP A 68 10.11 -0.14 0.02
C ASP A 68 9.74 1.35 0.04
N PRO A 69 9.85 2.03 1.19
CA PRO A 69 9.41 3.42 1.32
C PRO A 69 10.38 4.42 0.64
N TYR A 70 11.66 4.06 0.45
CA TYR A 70 12.67 5.02 0.01
C TYR A 70 12.79 5.19 -1.51
N ARG A 71 11.78 4.84 -2.30
CA ARG A 71 11.91 4.89 -3.76
C ARG A 71 11.93 6.34 -4.27
N GLU A 72 11.02 7.14 -3.79
CA GLU A 72 10.87 8.57 -4.11
C GLU A 72 12.02 9.34 -3.47
N ALA A 73 12.28 9.13 -2.17
CA ALA A 73 13.41 9.71 -1.45
C ALA A 73 14.78 9.47 -2.14
N ALA A 74 15.02 8.26 -2.67
CA ALA A 74 16.26 7.96 -3.41
C ALA A 74 16.42 8.82 -4.67
N ASP A 75 15.32 9.06 -5.40
CA ASP A 75 15.34 9.86 -6.62
C ASP A 75 15.34 11.37 -6.32
N PHE A 76 14.88 11.81 -5.14
CA PHE A 76 15.20 13.12 -4.58
C PHE A 76 16.70 13.30 -4.27
N GLY A 77 17.44 12.19 -4.15
CA GLY A 77 18.89 12.18 -3.93
C GLY A 77 19.32 11.66 -2.56
N ALA A 78 18.40 11.10 -1.75
CA ALA A 78 18.76 10.41 -0.52
C ALA A 78 19.67 9.21 -0.81
N THR A 79 20.68 9.00 0.02
CA THR A 79 21.55 7.84 -0.11
C THR A 79 20.89 6.64 0.52
N ILE A 80 20.50 5.66 -0.29
CA ILE A 80 19.89 4.41 0.20
C ILE A 80 20.87 3.25 0.05
N ILE A 81 21.07 2.52 1.14
CA ILE A 81 21.84 1.28 1.18
C ILE A 81 20.85 0.13 1.06
N PHE A 82 21.11 -0.80 0.13
CA PHE A 82 20.34 -2.03 -0.04
C PHE A 82 21.21 -3.21 0.41
N PRO A 83 21.09 -3.67 1.67
CA PRO A 83 21.72 -4.92 2.09
C PRO A 83 21.24 -6.08 1.22
N GLU A 84 22.05 -7.14 1.11
CA GLU A 84 21.76 -8.27 0.21
C GLU A 84 20.33 -8.81 0.45
N ASP A 85 20.01 -9.18 1.69
CA ASP A 85 18.73 -9.79 2.05
C ASP A 85 18.15 -9.19 3.35
N ASP A 86 18.06 -7.87 3.39
CA ASP A 86 17.49 -7.12 4.52
C ASP A 86 16.77 -5.85 4.02
N LEU A 87 16.11 -5.13 4.92
CA LEU A 87 15.41 -3.89 4.62
C LEU A 87 16.40 -2.80 4.17
N PRO A 88 16.00 -1.90 3.24
CA PRO A 88 16.83 -0.78 2.85
C PRO A 88 17.05 0.19 4.01
N LEU A 89 18.20 0.86 4.00
CA LEU A 89 18.60 1.80 5.06
C LEU A 89 18.90 3.17 4.46
N CYS A 90 18.35 4.21 5.08
CA CYS A 90 18.72 5.60 4.84
C CYS A 90 19.62 6.08 6.01
N PRO A 91 20.96 6.02 5.89
CA PRO A 91 21.87 6.29 7.01
C PRO A 91 21.86 7.75 7.45
N GLN A 92 21.46 8.67 6.57
CA GLN A 92 21.39 10.10 6.85
C GLN A 92 20.19 10.71 6.11
N PRO A 93 19.38 11.56 6.78
CA PRO A 93 18.31 12.28 6.12
C PRO A 93 18.88 13.23 5.07
N LEU A 94 18.18 13.35 3.94
CA LEU A 94 18.55 14.30 2.89
C LEU A 94 18.39 15.75 3.38
N LEU A 95 17.39 15.98 4.23
CA LEU A 95 17.13 17.26 4.88
C LEU A 95 17.65 17.24 6.31
N ALA A 96 18.96 17.39 6.49
CA ALA A 96 19.58 17.41 7.82
C ALA A 96 19.33 18.75 8.53
N GLU A 97 19.27 19.86 7.78
CA GLU A 97 18.96 21.20 8.25
C GLU A 97 17.73 21.76 7.53
N PRO A 98 16.89 22.60 8.17
CA PRO A 98 15.72 23.19 7.51
C PRO A 98 16.05 23.99 6.25
N SER A 99 17.27 24.54 6.16
CA SER A 99 17.75 25.28 4.98
C SER A 99 18.06 24.40 3.77
N ASP A 100 18.10 23.07 3.94
CA ASP A 100 18.28 22.11 2.85
C ASP A 100 17.05 22.06 1.93
N LEU A 101 15.86 22.43 2.42
CA LEU A 101 14.60 22.39 1.67
C LEU A 101 14.70 23.16 0.33
N GLY A 102 15.34 24.33 0.33
CA GLY A 102 15.54 25.14 -0.88
C GLY A 102 16.44 24.50 -1.94
N ARG A 103 17.07 23.36 -1.65
CA ARG A 103 17.87 22.57 -2.59
C ARG A 103 17.10 21.40 -3.18
N LEU A 104 15.95 21.01 -2.61
CA LEU A 104 15.09 20.02 -3.22
C LEU A 104 14.60 20.55 -4.55
N LYS A 105 14.76 19.73 -5.58
CA LYS A 105 14.27 20.00 -6.92
C LYS A 105 13.14 19.04 -7.19
N TYR A 106 12.17 19.49 -7.97
CA TYR A 106 11.23 18.59 -8.60
C TYR A 106 11.99 17.49 -9.34
N VAL A 107 11.56 16.24 -9.16
CA VAL A 107 12.13 15.08 -9.82
C VAL A 107 11.10 14.51 -10.78
N ASP A 108 11.45 14.48 -12.07
CA ASP A 108 10.62 13.80 -13.07
C ASP A 108 10.69 12.28 -12.82
N PRO A 109 9.56 11.59 -12.55
CA PRO A 109 9.51 10.15 -12.29
C PRO A 109 10.12 9.29 -13.40
N HIS A 110 10.17 9.78 -14.65
CA HIS A 110 10.79 9.08 -15.78
C HIS A 110 12.32 9.21 -15.82
N SER A 111 12.88 10.21 -15.14
CA SER A 111 14.31 10.53 -15.16
C SER A 111 15.10 9.90 -14.01
N GLY A 112 14.41 9.62 -12.89
CA GLY A 112 15.00 8.99 -11.71
C GLY A 112 15.37 7.53 -11.96
N ARG A 113 16.23 6.95 -11.11
CA ARG A 113 16.66 5.55 -11.25
C ARG A 113 15.60 4.60 -10.70
N ARG A 114 14.93 4.99 -9.61
CA ARG A 114 14.07 4.10 -8.84
C ARG A 114 12.62 4.24 -9.28
N MET A 115 12.07 5.44 -9.38
CA MET A 115 10.71 5.68 -9.89
C MET A 115 10.53 5.12 -11.31
N SER A 116 11.50 5.35 -12.21
CA SER A 116 11.45 4.81 -13.58
C SER A 116 11.49 3.28 -13.61
N ASP A 117 12.20 2.64 -12.67
CA ASP A 117 12.19 1.18 -12.50
C ASP A 117 10.81 0.68 -12.06
N ARG A 118 10.08 1.39 -11.18
CA ARG A 118 8.69 1.00 -10.80
C ARG A 118 7.73 1.18 -11.98
N ILE A 119 7.89 2.25 -12.76
CA ILE A 119 7.13 2.45 -14.01
C ILE A 119 7.41 1.30 -15.00
N ALA A 120 8.66 0.84 -15.10
CA ALA A 120 9.01 -0.33 -15.91
C ALA A 120 8.37 -1.62 -15.37
N ALA A 121 8.29 -1.79 -14.04
CA ALA A 121 7.59 -2.92 -13.41
C ALA A 121 6.10 -2.97 -13.80
N VAL A 122 5.42 -1.81 -13.79
CA VAL A 122 4.02 -1.73 -14.20
C VAL A 122 3.85 -2.16 -15.65
N ARG A 123 4.68 -1.67 -16.58
CA ARG A 123 4.64 -2.08 -18.00
C ARG A 123 4.91 -3.58 -18.15
N TYR A 124 5.92 -4.07 -17.43
CA TYR A 124 6.31 -5.48 -17.43
C TYR A 124 5.15 -6.40 -17.01
N LEU A 125 4.44 -6.02 -15.94
CA LEU A 125 3.25 -6.74 -15.47
C LEU A 125 2.09 -6.61 -16.46
N ARG A 126 1.87 -5.43 -17.06
CA ARG A 126 0.78 -5.18 -18.01
C ARG A 126 0.84 -6.11 -19.22
N GLU A 127 2.04 -6.34 -19.74
CA GLU A 127 2.26 -7.29 -20.84
C GLU A 127 1.92 -8.74 -20.48
N ARG A 128 2.02 -9.10 -19.19
CA ARG A 128 1.92 -10.50 -18.71
C ARG A 128 0.55 -10.86 -18.18
N VAL A 129 -0.16 -9.93 -17.52
CA VAL A 129 -1.48 -10.20 -16.94
C VAL A 129 -2.63 -9.98 -17.93
N GLY A 130 -2.39 -9.35 -19.08
CA GLY A 130 -3.35 -9.25 -20.18
C GLY A 130 -4.66 -8.53 -19.85
N GLY A 131 -4.71 -7.75 -18.77
CA GLY A 131 -5.93 -7.09 -18.27
C GLY A 131 -6.89 -8.00 -17.49
N GLU A 132 -6.49 -9.22 -17.15
CA GLU A 132 -7.31 -10.14 -16.35
C GLU A 132 -7.09 -9.99 -14.84
N VAL A 133 -5.95 -9.43 -14.45
CA VAL A 133 -5.54 -9.13 -13.07
C VAL A 133 -5.21 -7.65 -12.98
N PRO A 134 -5.78 -6.90 -12.03
CA PRO A 134 -5.47 -5.49 -11.86
C PRO A 134 -4.03 -5.32 -11.36
N ILE A 135 -3.39 -4.24 -11.82
CA ILE A 135 -2.03 -3.89 -11.45
C ILE A 135 -2.08 -2.73 -10.46
N MET A 136 -1.48 -2.95 -9.29
CA MET A 136 -1.34 -1.93 -8.26
C MET A 136 0.04 -1.29 -8.32
N GLY A 137 0.08 -0.02 -8.72
CA GLY A 137 1.20 0.88 -8.49
C GLY A 137 1.29 1.30 -7.01
N TRP A 138 2.35 2.00 -6.65
CA TRP A 138 2.55 2.49 -5.28
C TRP A 138 3.27 3.83 -5.24
N VAL A 139 2.79 4.72 -4.38
CA VAL A 139 3.39 6.01 -4.02
C VAL A 139 3.47 6.15 -2.50
N GLU A 140 4.35 6.98 -1.99
CA GLU A 140 4.31 7.37 -0.58
C GLU A 140 3.26 8.48 -0.36
N GLY A 141 2.74 8.54 0.87
CA GLY A 141 1.98 9.70 1.33
C GLY A 141 2.93 10.87 1.55
N ALA A 142 2.48 12.10 1.29
CA ALA A 142 3.33 13.28 1.42
C ALA A 142 3.99 13.40 2.81
N LEU A 143 3.28 12.99 3.87
CA LEU A 143 3.81 13.00 5.24
C LEU A 143 4.82 11.88 5.49
N ALA A 144 4.63 10.70 4.92
CA ALA A 144 5.60 9.62 4.97
C ALA A 144 6.87 9.95 4.18
N GLU A 145 6.74 10.45 2.95
CA GLU A 145 7.89 10.88 2.15
C GLU A 145 8.65 12.02 2.84
N ALA A 146 7.94 12.98 3.45
CA ALA A 146 8.58 14.01 4.26
C ALA A 146 9.41 13.41 5.41
N ALA A 147 8.95 12.31 6.00
CA ALA A 147 9.67 11.62 7.07
C ALA A 147 10.87 10.84 6.56
N ASP A 148 10.82 10.30 5.34
CA ASP A 148 11.94 9.65 4.69
C ASP A 148 13.04 10.64 4.30
N LEU A 149 12.67 11.85 3.90
CA LEU A 149 13.59 12.94 3.58
C LEU A 149 14.20 13.61 4.82
N ARG A 150 13.39 13.84 5.87
CA ARG A 150 13.76 14.60 7.08
C ARG A 150 14.22 13.73 8.24
N GLY A 151 13.82 12.46 8.25
CA GLY A 151 13.89 11.58 9.40
C GLY A 151 12.67 11.76 10.32
N VAL A 152 12.05 10.63 10.70
CA VAL A 152 10.81 10.58 11.50
C VAL A 152 10.88 11.47 12.75
N SER A 153 11.90 11.29 13.59
CA SER A 153 12.00 12.04 14.86
C SER A 153 12.09 13.55 14.64
N ALA A 154 12.82 14.00 13.62
CA ALA A 154 12.96 15.43 13.31
C ALA A 154 11.66 15.99 12.74
N LEU A 155 11.01 15.28 11.81
CA LEU A 155 9.71 15.68 11.27
C LEU A 155 8.65 15.82 12.37
N LEU A 156 8.56 14.84 13.28
CA LEU A 156 7.57 14.88 14.37
C LEU A 156 7.76 16.09 15.31
N LEU A 157 9.01 16.53 15.52
CA LEU A 157 9.28 17.79 16.24
C LEU A 157 8.93 19.01 15.39
N ASP A 158 9.29 18.99 14.10
CA ASP A 158 9.04 20.08 13.16
C ASP A 158 7.54 20.34 12.93
N LEU A 159 6.67 19.32 13.06
CA LEU A 159 5.21 19.50 13.05
C LEU A 159 4.72 20.49 14.11
N TYR A 160 5.41 20.58 15.25
CA TYR A 160 5.07 21.51 16.33
C TYR A 160 5.91 22.78 16.28
N ASP A 161 7.23 22.65 16.10
CA ASP A 161 8.16 23.78 16.17
C ASP A 161 8.19 24.61 14.88
N ARG A 162 7.90 23.99 13.72
CA ARG A 162 8.06 24.59 12.38
C ARG A 162 6.93 24.18 11.42
N PRO A 163 5.64 24.33 11.78
CA PRO A 163 4.54 23.85 10.97
C PRO A 163 4.50 24.44 9.55
N GLU A 164 4.86 25.72 9.37
CA GLU A 164 4.93 26.35 8.04
C GLU A 164 5.98 25.68 7.15
N TRP A 165 7.15 25.36 7.71
CA TRP A 165 8.22 24.68 6.99
C TRP A 165 7.80 23.25 6.60
N VAL A 166 7.08 22.55 7.48
CA VAL A 166 6.53 21.24 7.14
C VAL A 166 5.52 21.36 6.01
N ARG A 167 4.63 22.37 6.00
CA ARG A 167 3.71 22.58 4.87
C ARG A 167 4.45 22.82 3.57
N GLU A 168 5.52 23.62 3.57
CA GLU A 168 6.35 23.82 2.38
C GLU A 168 6.98 22.50 1.88
N LEU A 169 7.44 21.64 2.79
CA LEU A 169 7.95 20.31 2.42
C LEU A 169 6.86 19.41 1.85
N LEU A 170 5.69 19.34 2.49
CA LEU A 170 4.57 18.52 2.04
C LEU A 170 4.07 18.94 0.66
N GLU A 171 4.10 20.24 0.34
CA GLU A 171 3.81 20.75 -1.01
C GLU A 171 4.80 20.27 -2.06
N VAL A 172 6.07 20.06 -1.70
CA VAL A 172 7.05 19.48 -2.63
C VAL A 172 6.79 17.99 -2.83
N CYS A 173 6.56 17.25 -1.74
CA CYS A 173 6.31 15.81 -1.80
C CYS A 173 5.06 15.51 -2.64
N VAL A 174 3.92 16.14 -2.33
CA VAL A 174 2.64 15.85 -2.99
C VAL A 174 2.68 16.03 -4.51
N GLU A 175 3.43 17.01 -5.02
CA GLU A 175 3.55 17.23 -6.47
C GLU A 175 4.36 16.12 -7.17
N VAL A 176 5.36 15.57 -6.48
CA VAL A 176 6.12 14.41 -6.97
C VAL A 176 5.25 13.14 -6.91
N GLU A 177 4.50 12.94 -5.82
CA GLU A 177 3.61 11.77 -5.70
C GLU A 177 2.49 11.78 -6.75
N ILE A 178 1.90 12.94 -7.03
CA ILE A 178 0.91 13.09 -8.11
C ILE A 178 1.54 12.77 -9.47
N ALA A 179 2.73 13.30 -9.76
CA ALA A 179 3.42 13.03 -11.02
C ALA A 179 3.76 11.54 -11.16
N PHE A 180 4.20 10.91 -10.07
CA PHE A 180 4.59 9.50 -10.08
C PHE A 180 3.39 8.57 -10.19
N ALA A 181 2.29 8.86 -9.50
CA ALA A 181 1.02 8.16 -9.66
C ALA A 181 0.53 8.23 -11.11
N ARG A 182 0.54 9.42 -11.73
CA ARG A 182 0.17 9.61 -13.15
C ARG A 182 1.04 8.75 -14.07
N ALA A 183 2.36 8.77 -13.89
CA ALA A 183 3.28 7.99 -14.72
C ALA A 183 3.06 6.47 -14.59
N GLN A 184 2.69 5.98 -13.40
CA GLN A 184 2.33 4.58 -13.17
C GLN A 184 1.00 4.22 -13.85
N ILE A 185 -0.03 5.08 -13.78
CA ILE A 185 -1.32 4.85 -14.45
C ILE A 185 -1.14 4.84 -15.97
N GLU A 186 -0.36 5.77 -16.53
CA GLU A 186 -0.02 5.79 -17.96
C GLU A 186 0.75 4.55 -18.41
N ALA A 187 1.54 3.94 -17.52
CA ALA A 187 2.21 2.67 -17.76
C ALA A 187 1.28 1.45 -17.71
N GLY A 188 0.06 1.60 -17.17
CA GLY A 188 -0.97 0.57 -17.13
C GLY A 188 -1.39 0.12 -15.73
N ALA A 189 -1.08 0.89 -14.68
CA ALA A 189 -1.60 0.62 -13.33
C ALA A 189 -3.11 0.91 -13.29
N ASP A 190 -3.87 -0.01 -12.69
CA ASP A 190 -5.32 0.12 -12.50
C ASP A 190 -5.66 0.67 -11.11
N ILE A 191 -4.74 0.50 -10.14
CA ILE A 191 -4.85 0.94 -8.76
C ILE A 191 -3.54 1.65 -8.38
N ILE A 192 -3.62 2.75 -7.64
CA ILE A 192 -2.48 3.35 -6.94
C ILE A 192 -2.68 3.15 -5.44
N GLY A 193 -1.79 2.38 -4.83
CA GLY A 193 -1.66 2.31 -3.38
C GLY A 193 -0.83 3.48 -2.85
N LEU A 194 -1.18 3.96 -1.66
CA LEU A 194 -0.48 5.03 -0.95
C LEU A 194 -0.18 4.56 0.48
N GLY A 195 1.09 4.62 0.88
CA GLY A 195 1.53 4.37 2.25
C GLY A 195 1.72 5.67 3.02
N ASP A 196 1.02 5.89 4.14
CA ASP A 196 1.27 7.05 5.03
C ASP A 196 1.49 6.61 6.48
N ALA A 197 2.61 5.92 6.73
CA ALA A 197 2.88 5.28 8.02
C ALA A 197 3.00 6.26 9.20
N ILE A 198 3.21 7.55 8.95
CA ILE A 198 3.35 8.58 10.00
C ILE A 198 1.99 9.04 10.52
N ALA A 199 0.94 8.94 9.69
CA ALA A 199 -0.41 9.35 10.06
C ALA A 199 -0.95 8.66 11.34
N SER A 200 -0.54 7.42 11.63
CA SER A 200 -0.95 6.71 12.86
C SER A 200 -0.24 7.19 14.13
N GLN A 201 0.87 7.94 13.99
CA GLN A 201 1.72 8.38 15.09
C GLN A 201 1.43 9.80 15.57
N ILE A 202 0.52 10.51 14.89
CA ILE A 202 0.17 11.89 15.17
C ILE A 202 -1.24 12.02 15.75
N ALA A 203 -1.54 13.18 16.34
CA ALA A 203 -2.86 13.46 16.88
C ALA A 203 -3.89 13.67 15.74
N PRO A 204 -5.19 13.44 15.99
CA PRO A 204 -6.18 13.52 14.91
C PRO A 204 -6.37 14.91 14.28
N ASP A 205 -6.13 15.97 15.04
CA ASP A 205 -6.05 17.34 14.53
C ASP A 205 -4.85 17.53 13.59
N MET A 206 -3.68 17.01 13.96
CA MET A 206 -2.50 16.99 13.08
C MET A 206 -2.75 16.16 11.81
N TYR A 207 -3.41 15.00 11.90
CA TYR A 207 -3.75 14.19 10.71
C TYR A 207 -4.60 14.99 9.72
N ARG A 208 -5.61 15.71 10.21
CA ARG A 208 -6.48 16.56 9.38
C ARG A 208 -5.73 17.72 8.73
N GLU A 209 -4.60 18.13 9.28
CA GLU A 209 -3.85 19.28 8.83
C GLU A 209 -2.68 18.90 7.90
N PHE A 210 -1.95 17.83 8.24
CA PHE A 210 -0.67 17.49 7.62
C PHE A 210 -0.67 16.20 6.78
N ALA A 211 -1.71 15.37 6.85
CA ALA A 211 -1.81 14.16 6.03
C ALA A 211 -3.05 14.19 5.12
N LEU A 212 -4.25 14.28 5.70
CA LEU A 212 -5.52 14.16 5.00
C LEU A 212 -5.65 15.07 3.76
N PRO A 213 -5.28 16.38 3.79
CA PRO A 213 -5.42 17.23 2.62
C PRO A 213 -4.52 16.81 1.45
N TYR A 214 -3.37 16.20 1.74
CA TYR A 214 -2.40 15.75 0.74
C TYR A 214 -2.80 14.38 0.17
N GLU A 215 -3.28 13.46 1.02
CA GLU A 215 -3.92 12.21 0.59
C GLU A 215 -5.08 12.52 -0.39
N GLN A 216 -5.94 13.49 -0.05
CA GLN A 216 -7.05 13.94 -0.91
C GLN A 216 -6.58 14.44 -2.28
N ARG A 217 -5.50 15.22 -2.33
CA ARG A 217 -4.95 15.72 -3.60
C ARG A 217 -4.39 14.60 -4.46
N ILE A 218 -3.67 13.67 -3.86
CA ILE A 218 -3.09 12.52 -4.59
C ILE A 218 -4.22 11.66 -5.15
N PHE A 219 -5.19 11.28 -4.32
CA PHE A 219 -6.30 10.42 -4.76
C PHE A 219 -7.23 11.11 -5.75
N ALA A 220 -7.48 12.42 -5.62
CA ALA A 220 -8.19 13.17 -6.65
C ALA A 220 -7.49 13.08 -8.02
N ALA A 221 -6.16 13.23 -8.06
CA ALA A 221 -5.40 13.09 -9.29
C ALA A 221 -5.40 11.65 -9.85
N VAL A 222 -5.39 10.63 -8.99
CA VAL A 222 -5.53 9.22 -9.37
C VAL A 222 -6.89 8.98 -10.04
N HIS A 223 -7.97 9.52 -9.44
CA HIS A 223 -9.33 9.40 -9.97
C HIS A 223 -9.55 10.16 -11.28
N GLU A 224 -8.96 11.35 -11.43
CA GLU A 224 -8.98 12.12 -12.69
C GLU A 224 -8.42 11.32 -13.87
N MET A 225 -7.47 10.42 -13.60
CA MET A 225 -6.84 9.54 -14.58
C MET A 225 -7.61 8.21 -14.77
N GLY A 226 -8.70 7.99 -14.02
CA GLY A 226 -9.55 6.81 -14.12
C GLY A 226 -9.05 5.56 -13.40
N ALA A 227 -8.06 5.70 -12.51
CA ALA A 227 -7.57 4.60 -11.67
C ALA A 227 -8.22 4.64 -10.28
N LEU A 228 -8.08 3.55 -9.52
CA LEU A 228 -8.57 3.44 -8.14
C LEU A 228 -7.49 3.80 -7.12
N ALA A 229 -7.91 4.24 -5.95
CA ALA A 229 -7.04 4.60 -4.84
C ALA A 229 -7.12 3.58 -3.68
N ARG A 230 -5.97 3.13 -3.17
CA ARG A 230 -5.88 2.31 -1.96
C ARG A 230 -5.04 3.04 -0.90
N LEU A 231 -5.59 3.26 0.29
CA LEU A 231 -4.86 3.85 1.41
C LEU A 231 -4.38 2.76 2.38
N HIS A 232 -3.09 2.85 2.74
CA HIS A 232 -2.47 2.02 3.75
C HIS A 232 -1.77 2.90 4.79
N ILE A 233 -2.11 2.73 6.06
CA ILE A 233 -1.47 3.43 7.18
C ILE A 233 -1.06 2.36 8.19
N CYS A 234 0.24 2.09 8.28
CA CYS A 234 0.81 1.19 9.28
C CYS A 234 0.53 1.73 10.69
N GLY A 235 0.09 0.86 11.60
CA GLY A 235 -0.10 1.19 13.01
C GLY A 235 -1.53 1.53 13.42
N ASN A 236 -1.76 1.82 14.70
CA ASN A 236 -3.12 1.90 15.24
C ASN A 236 -3.86 3.19 14.81
N THR A 237 -4.70 3.08 13.79
CA THR A 237 -5.49 4.20 13.25
C THR A 237 -6.82 4.44 13.97
N THR A 238 -7.11 3.78 15.09
CA THR A 238 -8.39 3.92 15.82
C THR A 238 -8.77 5.38 16.09
N ARG A 239 -7.79 6.23 16.41
CA ARG A 239 -8.02 7.65 16.74
C ARG A 239 -8.36 8.51 15.52
N ILE A 240 -7.93 8.10 14.33
CA ILE A 240 -8.15 8.82 13.07
C ILE A 240 -9.20 8.15 12.18
N LEU A 241 -9.71 6.99 12.57
CA LEU A 241 -10.72 6.21 11.85
C LEU A 241 -11.92 7.04 11.32
N PRO A 242 -12.49 8.00 12.07
CA PRO A 242 -13.60 8.83 11.55
C PRO A 242 -13.24 9.74 10.36
N TYR A 243 -11.95 9.98 10.13
CA TYR A 243 -11.45 10.85 9.07
C TYR A 243 -10.98 10.07 7.84
N LEU A 244 -10.61 8.80 7.97
CA LEU A 244 -10.10 7.98 6.88
C LEU A 244 -11.02 7.96 5.63
N PRO A 245 -12.36 7.86 5.74
CA PRO A 245 -13.25 7.93 4.57
C PRO A 245 -13.16 9.23 3.78
N GLN A 246 -12.68 10.31 4.42
CA GLN A 246 -12.55 11.62 3.80
C GLN A 246 -11.32 11.71 2.90
N SER A 247 -10.38 10.76 2.98
CA SER A 247 -9.17 10.74 2.14
C SER A 247 -9.49 10.68 0.65
N GLY A 248 -10.62 10.06 0.29
CA GLY A 248 -10.98 9.80 -1.10
C GLY A 248 -10.56 8.42 -1.59
N ALA A 249 -9.86 7.61 -0.80
CA ALA A 249 -9.52 6.24 -1.20
C ALA A 249 -10.76 5.40 -1.54
N ASP A 250 -10.64 4.46 -2.48
CA ASP A 250 -11.69 3.46 -2.79
C ASP A 250 -11.60 2.24 -1.86
N ILE A 251 -10.38 1.92 -1.43
CA ILE A 251 -10.05 0.82 -0.53
C ILE A 251 -9.18 1.37 0.60
N ILE A 252 -9.50 1.06 1.85
CA ILE A 252 -8.67 1.43 3.00
C ILE A 252 -8.32 0.17 3.77
N ASP A 253 -7.01 -0.06 3.94
CA ASP A 253 -6.49 -1.10 4.80
C ASP A 253 -6.76 -0.76 6.27
N ILE A 254 -7.36 -1.70 6.98
CA ILE A 254 -7.65 -1.60 8.41
C ILE A 254 -6.57 -2.38 9.15
N GLU A 255 -5.98 -1.76 10.18
CA GLU A 255 -4.96 -2.42 10.98
C GLU A 255 -5.54 -3.44 11.96
N TRP A 256 -4.79 -4.48 12.32
CA TRP A 256 -5.31 -5.57 13.18
C TRP A 256 -5.66 -5.11 14.60
N MET A 257 -5.07 -4.00 15.03
CA MET A 257 -5.37 -3.33 16.29
C MET A 257 -6.69 -2.54 16.28
N VAL A 258 -7.29 -2.34 15.11
CA VAL A 258 -8.52 -1.58 14.91
C VAL A 258 -9.70 -2.54 14.87
N ASP A 259 -10.81 -2.18 15.51
CA ASP A 259 -12.04 -2.95 15.41
C ASP A 259 -12.61 -2.85 13.97
N LEU A 260 -12.54 -3.96 13.22
CA LEU A 260 -13.00 -4.03 11.84
C LEU A 260 -14.50 -3.77 11.71
N LYS A 261 -15.31 -4.23 12.67
CA LYS A 261 -16.75 -3.96 12.66
C LYS A 261 -17.00 -2.47 12.80
N ARG A 262 -16.29 -1.82 13.72
CA ARG A 262 -16.38 -0.36 13.89
C ARG A 262 -15.91 0.38 12.63
N ALA A 263 -14.85 -0.09 11.98
CA ALA A 263 -14.38 0.48 10.72
C ALA A 263 -15.45 0.36 9.62
N ALA A 264 -16.03 -0.82 9.45
CA ALA A 264 -17.12 -1.05 8.49
C ALA A 264 -18.34 -0.16 8.78
N GLU A 265 -18.72 0.04 10.05
CA GLU A 265 -19.79 0.96 10.44
C GLU A 265 -19.47 2.42 10.11
N VAL A 266 -18.22 2.86 10.29
CA VAL A 266 -17.78 4.23 9.99
C VAL A 266 -17.75 4.47 8.48
N PHE A 267 -17.31 3.49 7.70
CA PHE A 267 -17.20 3.61 6.24
C PHE A 267 -18.56 3.46 5.58
N GLY A 268 -19.48 2.69 6.16
CA GLY A 268 -20.79 2.45 5.58
C GLY A 268 -20.67 1.75 4.22
N GLU A 269 -21.13 2.41 3.16
CA GLU A 269 -21.05 1.87 1.80
C GLU A 269 -19.73 2.19 1.08
N TYR A 270 -19.03 3.25 1.49
CA TYR A 270 -17.80 3.69 0.84
C TYR A 270 -16.90 4.43 1.84
N PRO A 271 -15.60 4.10 1.91
CA PRO A 271 -14.85 3.18 1.04
C PRO A 271 -14.95 1.70 1.43
N ALA A 272 -14.38 0.82 0.61
CA ALA A 272 -14.24 -0.59 0.94
C ALA A 272 -13.19 -0.77 2.05
N THR A 273 -13.49 -1.64 3.03
CA THR A 273 -12.51 -2.08 4.03
C THR A 273 -11.63 -3.19 3.44
N CYS A 274 -10.35 -3.20 3.79
CA CYS A 274 -9.41 -4.27 3.46
C CYS A 274 -8.67 -4.72 4.73
N GLY A 275 -8.44 -6.02 4.92
CA GLY A 275 -7.78 -6.53 6.13
C GLY A 275 -8.69 -7.43 6.99
N ASN A 276 -8.51 -7.57 8.29
CA ASN A 276 -7.44 -6.98 9.10
C ASN A 276 -6.81 -7.98 10.07
N PHE A 277 -6.81 -9.28 9.76
CA PHE A 277 -6.20 -10.24 10.67
C PHE A 277 -4.68 -9.98 10.81
N ASP A 278 -4.15 -10.27 11.99
CA ASP A 278 -2.76 -10.04 12.36
C ASP A 278 -1.82 -10.89 11.48
N PRO A 279 -0.91 -10.28 10.70
CA PRO A 279 0.00 -11.01 9.82
C PRO A 279 0.90 -12.00 10.58
N VAL A 280 1.32 -11.67 11.79
CA VAL A 280 2.20 -12.51 12.60
C VAL A 280 1.41 -13.60 13.30
N ALA A 281 0.42 -13.21 14.11
CA ALA A 281 -0.32 -14.18 14.92
C ALA A 281 -1.14 -15.15 14.07
N VAL A 282 -1.75 -14.67 12.97
CA VAL A 282 -2.63 -15.49 12.12
C VAL A 282 -1.86 -16.12 10.96
N LEU A 283 -1.15 -15.35 10.13
CA LEU A 283 -0.53 -15.97 8.95
C LEU A 283 0.77 -16.72 9.28
N LEU A 284 1.65 -16.15 10.10
CA LEU A 284 2.94 -16.77 10.38
C LEU A 284 2.84 -17.91 11.41
N GLN A 285 2.11 -17.70 12.51
CA GLN A 285 2.16 -18.57 13.68
C GLN A 285 1.01 -19.56 13.80
N ALA A 286 -0.17 -19.24 13.27
CA ALA A 286 -1.35 -20.10 13.42
C ALA A 286 -1.32 -21.31 12.48
N THR A 287 -2.25 -22.23 12.71
CA THR A 287 -2.53 -23.37 11.84
C THR A 287 -3.40 -22.97 10.64
N PRO A 288 -3.40 -23.76 9.55
CA PRO A 288 -4.31 -23.56 8.44
C PRO A 288 -5.79 -23.41 8.84
N ASP A 289 -6.26 -24.15 9.84
CA ASP A 289 -7.66 -24.09 10.27
C ASP A 289 -7.98 -22.77 10.98
N GLU A 290 -7.08 -22.28 11.83
CA GLU A 290 -7.20 -20.97 12.49
C GLU A 290 -7.15 -19.82 11.49
N VAL A 291 -6.36 -19.94 10.41
CA VAL A 291 -6.37 -18.97 9.30
C VAL A 291 -7.73 -18.93 8.63
N ARG A 292 -8.34 -20.08 8.33
CA ARG A 292 -9.69 -20.11 7.72
C ARG A 292 -10.74 -19.47 8.63
N GLU A 293 -10.65 -19.71 9.94
CA GLU A 293 -11.54 -19.10 10.93
C GLU A 293 -11.37 -17.58 10.98
N ALA A 294 -10.13 -17.08 11.01
CA ALA A 294 -9.84 -15.65 11.03
C ALA A 294 -10.36 -14.94 9.76
N VAL A 295 -10.16 -15.55 8.58
CA VAL A 295 -10.71 -15.05 7.31
C VAL A 295 -12.23 -14.99 7.38
N HIS A 296 -12.88 -16.08 7.81
CA HIS A 296 -14.34 -16.14 7.93
C HIS A 296 -14.88 -15.04 8.85
N LYS A 297 -14.24 -14.82 9.99
CA LYS A 297 -14.63 -13.77 10.95
C LYS A 297 -14.52 -12.38 10.33
N CYS A 298 -13.44 -12.08 9.61
CA CYS A 298 -13.27 -10.78 8.95
C CYS A 298 -14.35 -10.56 7.88
N LEU A 299 -14.61 -11.57 7.04
CA LEU A 299 -15.67 -11.52 6.02
C LEU A 299 -17.08 -11.27 6.60
N GLN A 300 -17.37 -11.77 7.80
CA GLN A 300 -18.66 -11.54 8.46
C GLN A 300 -18.85 -10.09 8.93
N VAL A 301 -17.77 -9.38 9.28
CA VAL A 301 -17.87 -8.06 9.94
C VAL A 301 -17.35 -6.90 9.10
N GLY A 302 -16.53 -7.17 8.07
CA GLY A 302 -15.93 -6.14 7.22
C GLY A 302 -16.91 -5.42 6.29
N GLY A 303 -18.15 -5.90 6.19
CA GLY A 303 -19.20 -5.31 5.35
C GLY A 303 -19.25 -5.88 3.93
N ALA A 304 -20.26 -5.48 3.16
CA ALA A 304 -20.57 -6.06 1.85
C ALA A 304 -19.47 -5.85 0.80
N ARG A 305 -18.66 -4.79 0.93
CA ARG A 305 -17.57 -4.46 -0.01
C ARG A 305 -16.18 -4.85 0.49
N HIS A 306 -16.10 -5.70 1.51
CA HIS A 306 -14.84 -6.06 2.16
C HIS A 306 -13.88 -6.84 1.24
N PHE A 307 -12.59 -6.49 1.35
CA PHE A 307 -11.45 -7.14 0.74
C PHE A 307 -10.68 -7.91 1.81
N SER A 308 -10.29 -9.16 1.52
CA SER A 308 -9.59 -9.99 2.49
C SER A 308 -8.09 -9.86 2.32
N ALA A 309 -7.42 -9.51 3.41
CA ALA A 309 -5.97 -9.43 3.50
C ALA A 309 -5.55 -9.53 4.98
N ALA A 310 -4.28 -9.80 5.24
CA ALA A 310 -3.66 -9.40 6.48
C ALA A 310 -3.68 -7.87 6.58
N SER A 311 -3.52 -7.36 7.79
CA SER A 311 -3.53 -5.91 8.02
C SER A 311 -2.34 -5.17 7.43
N CYS A 312 -1.22 -5.88 7.20
CA CYS A 312 0.03 -5.36 6.64
C CYS A 312 0.74 -6.48 5.83
N GLU A 313 2.03 -6.32 5.56
CA GLU A 313 2.85 -7.29 4.82
C GLU A 313 2.80 -8.71 5.44
N VAL A 314 2.67 -9.71 4.58
CA VAL A 314 2.82 -11.13 4.93
C VAL A 314 4.27 -11.39 5.36
N PRO A 315 4.51 -11.87 6.59
CA PRO A 315 5.87 -12.13 7.05
C PRO A 315 6.57 -13.17 6.18
N SER A 316 7.86 -12.96 5.90
CA SER A 316 8.62 -13.87 5.05
C SER A 316 8.58 -15.34 5.47
N GLY A 317 8.53 -15.62 6.78
CA GLY A 317 8.53 -16.98 7.32
C GLY A 317 7.18 -17.69 7.22
N THR A 318 6.14 -17.04 6.70
CA THR A 318 4.78 -17.57 6.69
C THR A 318 4.72 -18.92 5.97
N PRO A 319 4.17 -19.98 6.60
CA PRO A 319 4.02 -21.27 5.93
C PRO A 319 3.14 -21.14 4.68
N PRO A 320 3.56 -21.63 3.50
CA PRO A 320 2.72 -21.58 2.29
C PRO A 320 1.36 -22.29 2.45
N ALA A 321 1.25 -23.22 3.39
CA ALA A 321 -0.02 -23.87 3.74
C ALA A 321 -1.05 -22.88 4.32
N ASN A 322 -0.59 -21.88 5.08
CA ASN A 322 -1.47 -20.86 5.67
C ASN A 322 -2.02 -19.91 4.59
N LEU A 323 -1.18 -19.50 3.63
CA LEU A 323 -1.63 -18.70 2.49
C LEU A 323 -2.61 -19.48 1.58
N ARG A 324 -2.38 -20.77 1.39
CA ARG A 324 -3.35 -21.64 0.68
C ARG A 324 -4.66 -21.76 1.44
N ALA A 325 -4.62 -21.91 2.77
CA ALA A 325 -5.80 -21.97 3.61
C ALA A 325 -6.63 -20.68 3.51
N HIS A 326 -5.96 -19.52 3.46
CA HIS A 326 -6.61 -18.24 3.18
C HIS A 326 -7.37 -18.27 1.85
N ALA A 327 -6.69 -18.62 0.75
CA ALA A 327 -7.30 -18.70 -0.58
C ALA A 327 -8.47 -19.70 -0.64
N GLU A 328 -8.35 -20.84 0.03
CA GLU A 328 -9.41 -21.85 0.16
C GLU A 328 -10.62 -21.32 0.92
N ALA A 329 -10.42 -20.59 2.03
CA ALA A 329 -11.50 -19.98 2.79
C ALA A 329 -12.30 -18.98 1.95
N LEU A 330 -11.62 -18.17 1.12
CA LEU A 330 -12.30 -17.24 0.21
C LEU A 330 -13.14 -17.97 -0.82
N ARG A 331 -12.61 -19.03 -1.44
CA ARG A 331 -13.39 -19.87 -2.37
C ARG A 331 -14.60 -20.51 -1.71
N ALA A 332 -14.43 -21.03 -0.49
CA ALA A 332 -15.50 -21.70 0.25
C ALA A 332 -16.62 -20.74 0.67
N HIS A 333 -16.29 -19.47 0.95
CA HIS A 333 -17.28 -18.45 1.29
C HIS A 333 -18.23 -18.12 0.12
N GLY A 334 -17.74 -18.17 -1.12
CA GLY A 334 -18.48 -17.68 -2.29
C GLY A 334 -18.58 -16.14 -2.30
N GLY A 335 -19.42 -15.56 -3.15
CA GLY A 335 -19.49 -14.08 -3.27
C GLY A 335 -20.90 -13.49 -3.30
N TRP A 336 -21.79 -14.04 -2.47
CA TRP A 336 -23.13 -13.50 -2.29
C TRP A 336 -23.09 -12.16 -1.54
N VAL A 337 -23.90 -11.21 -2.02
CA VAL A 337 -24.14 -9.93 -1.35
C VAL A 337 -25.36 -10.14 -0.47
N HIS A 338 -25.20 -10.02 0.86
CA HIS A 338 -26.32 -10.02 1.80
C HIS A 338 -26.83 -8.60 2.05
#